data_AF-A0A165G8M8-F1
#
_entry.id   AF-A0A165G8M8-F1
#
_cell.length_a   1.000
_cell.length_b   1.000
_cell.length_c   1.000
_cell.angle_alpha   90.00
_cell.angle_beta   90.00
_cell.angle_gamma   90.00
#
_symmetry.space_group_name_H-M   'P 1'
#
loop_
_entity.id
_entity.type
_entity.pdbx_description
1 polymer ?
#
loop_
_entity_poly.entity_id
_entity_poly.type
_entity_poly.pdbx_seq_one_letter_code
_entity_poly.pdbx_strand_id
1 'polypeptide(L)'
;MAGPNATGVVVSAGKMMKTVKVRIAQQNWNNHIRKFFSKPTHYLVRDPNNSTREGDIVRIAAGFRVSKQVRHVVTAIIAPFGDTLRSRPHVPSEAKRQRQLEAKRHAKLARRAERRRLSASTPNEVNTPGWTYTPDASSGPSESKILEALEAAEAKAQAESITSPYASEGTTASGAPGAIASGARGPQEKSQVQRRRDQSLNRDADKAMRNQEDLERIS
;
A
#
# COMPACT_ATOMS: atom_id res chain seq x y z
N MET A 1 24.04 13.48 -13.69
CA MET A 1 23.41 12.66 -12.64
C MET A 1 24.51 12.03 -11.81
N ALA A 2 24.33 11.89 -10.50
CA ALA A 2 25.23 11.04 -9.71
C ALA A 2 25.09 9.59 -10.21
N GLY A 3 26.19 8.82 -10.18
CA GLY A 3 26.15 7.40 -10.53
C GLY A 3 25.16 6.62 -9.65
N PRO A 4 24.81 5.37 -10.03
CA PRO A 4 23.84 4.56 -9.29
C PRO A 4 24.20 4.44 -7.79
N ASN A 5 25.50 4.42 -7.48
CA ASN A 5 26.03 4.61 -6.14
C ASN A 5 27.03 5.78 -6.16
N ALA A 6 26.89 6.71 -5.22
CA ALA A 6 27.80 7.84 -5.09
C ALA A 6 28.16 8.08 -3.62
N THR A 7 29.36 8.59 -3.38
CA THR A 7 29.81 9.03 -2.06
C THR A 7 29.69 10.56 -1.99
N GLY A 8 29.22 11.07 -0.85
CA GLY A 8 29.09 12.49 -0.63
C GLY A 8 29.19 12.86 0.85
N VAL A 9 29.24 14.16 1.10
CA VAL A 9 29.31 14.74 2.45
C VAL A 9 27.97 15.36 2.79
N VAL A 10 27.45 15.08 3.98
CA VAL A 10 26.23 15.70 4.49
C VAL A 10 26.51 17.16 4.84
N VAL A 11 25.80 18.09 4.17
CA VAL A 11 25.95 19.54 4.38
C VAL A 11 24.96 20.06 5.41
N SER A 12 23.73 19.54 5.40
CA SER A 12 22.72 19.93 6.39
C SER A 12 21.82 18.77 6.76
N ALA A 13 21.61 18.57 8.06
CA ALA A 13 20.79 17.51 8.65
C ALA A 13 19.82 18.11 9.70
N GLY A 14 18.76 17.41 10.05
CA GLY A 14 17.80 17.83 11.09
C GLY A 14 16.81 18.94 10.70
N LYS A 15 17.10 19.75 9.66
CA LYS A 15 16.17 20.79 9.16
C LYS A 15 14.89 20.22 8.52
N MET A 16 14.99 19.02 7.94
CA MET A 16 13.88 18.33 7.29
C MET A 16 13.73 16.92 7.87
N MET A 17 12.49 16.49 8.10
CA MET A 17 12.23 15.14 8.57
C MET A 17 12.62 14.10 7.52
N LYS A 18 13.41 13.11 7.93
CA LYS A 18 13.82 11.95 7.12
C LYS A 18 14.55 12.30 5.83
N THR A 19 15.11 13.50 5.73
CA THR A 19 15.73 14.01 4.51
C THR A 19 16.95 14.85 4.87
N VAL A 20 18.04 14.67 4.14
CA VAL A 20 19.29 15.41 4.32
C VAL A 20 19.78 15.99 3.01
N LYS A 21 20.57 17.06 3.10
CA LYS A 21 21.24 17.67 1.95
C LYS A 21 22.67 17.12 1.86
N VAL A 22 22.98 16.45 0.75
CA VAL A 22 24.29 15.83 0.53
C VAL A 22 24.98 16.50 -0.65
N ARG A 23 26.26 16.85 -0.48
CA ARG A 23 27.14 17.37 -1.52
C ARG A 23 27.97 16.23 -2.11
N ILE A 24 27.90 16.10 -3.43
CA ILE A 24 28.69 15.12 -4.19
C ILE A 24 29.73 15.89 -4.99
N ALA A 25 30.99 15.49 -4.86
CA ALA A 25 32.05 16.00 -5.71
C ALA A 25 31.89 15.40 -7.11
N GLN A 26 31.72 16.27 -8.12
CA GLN A 26 31.77 15.86 -9.52
C GLN A 26 32.87 16.64 -10.22
N GLN A 27 33.43 16.08 -11.28
CA GLN A 27 34.36 16.77 -12.15
C GLN A 27 33.69 16.99 -13.51
N ASN A 28 33.91 18.15 -14.09
CA ASN A 28 33.47 18.47 -15.44
C ASN A 28 34.69 18.81 -16.29
N TRP A 29 34.79 18.20 -17.46
CA TRP A 29 35.80 18.55 -18.45
C TRP A 29 35.39 19.83 -19.16
N ASN A 30 36.26 20.84 -19.17
CA ASN A 30 36.05 22.02 -19.99
C ASN A 30 36.77 21.84 -21.33
N ASN A 31 36.02 21.75 -22.43
CA ASN A 31 36.57 21.55 -23.77
C ASN A 31 37.49 22.69 -24.25
N HIS A 32 37.23 23.93 -23.80
CA HIS A 32 38.01 25.10 -24.21
C HIS A 32 39.38 25.12 -23.53
N ILE A 33 39.40 24.97 -22.20
CA ILE A 33 40.63 25.01 -21.39
C ILE A 33 41.33 23.64 -21.37
N ARG A 34 40.65 22.57 -21.79
CA ARG A 34 41.11 21.17 -21.77
C ARG A 34 41.60 20.71 -20.38
N LYS A 35 40.80 21.02 -19.36
CA LYS A 35 41.08 20.67 -17.96
C LYS A 35 39.81 20.23 -17.23
N PHE A 36 39.96 19.31 -16.28
CA PHE A 36 38.91 18.94 -15.34
C PHE A 36 38.76 20.00 -14.23
N PHE A 37 37.53 20.48 -14.04
CA PHE A 37 37.16 21.39 -12.97
C PHE A 37 36.21 20.72 -11.97
N SER A 38 36.34 21.06 -10.69
CA SER A 38 35.41 20.60 -9.66
C SER A 38 34.06 21.29 -9.79
N LYS A 39 32.99 20.50 -9.91
CA LYS A 39 31.60 20.97 -9.93
C LYS A 39 30.80 20.22 -8.86
N PRO A 40 30.85 20.66 -7.60
CA PRO A 40 30.09 20.02 -6.53
C PRO A 40 28.59 20.22 -6.74
N THR A 41 27.81 19.14 -6.67
CA THR A 41 26.35 19.18 -6.82
C THR A 41 25.68 18.75 -5.52
N HIS A 42 24.60 19.44 -5.15
CA HIS A 42 23.82 19.12 -3.96
C HIS A 42 22.58 18.32 -4.32
N TYR A 43 22.29 17.28 -3.55
CA TYR A 43 21.10 16.45 -3.70
C TYR A 43 20.34 16.37 -2.37
N LEU A 44 19.01 16.28 -2.47
CA LEU A 44 18.17 15.89 -1.34
C LEU A 44 18.08 14.37 -1.30
N VAL A 45 18.44 13.81 -0.14
CA VAL A 45 18.59 12.37 0.05
C VAL A 45 17.70 11.92 1.19
N ARG A 46 16.99 10.82 0.99
CA ARG A 46 16.16 10.20 2.02
C ARG A 46 17.03 9.50 3.07
N ASP A 47 16.81 9.84 4.33
CA ASP A 47 17.32 9.12 5.49
C ASP A 47 16.12 8.56 6.29
N PRO A 48 15.79 7.26 6.18
CA PRO A 48 14.58 6.69 6.79
C PRO A 48 14.46 6.89 8.31
N ASN A 49 15.60 6.85 9.02
CA ASN A 49 15.67 6.78 10.47
C ASN A 49 16.33 8.02 11.11
N ASN A 50 16.64 9.07 10.33
CA ASN A 50 17.38 10.26 10.78
C ASN A 50 18.71 9.88 11.46
N SER A 51 19.43 8.94 10.86
CA SER A 51 20.71 8.43 11.36
C SER A 51 21.88 9.38 11.13
N THR A 52 21.78 10.22 10.10
CA THR A 52 22.89 11.05 9.61
C THR A 52 22.98 12.42 10.31
N ARG A 53 24.21 12.90 10.51
CA ARG A 53 24.55 14.20 11.08
C ARG A 53 25.32 15.05 10.07
N GLU A 54 25.38 16.35 10.33
CA GLU A 54 26.15 17.28 9.49
C GLU A 54 27.63 16.90 9.52
N GLY A 55 28.29 16.89 8.36
CA GLY A 55 29.69 16.48 8.23
C GLY A 55 29.91 14.98 7.98
N ASP A 56 28.90 14.11 8.14
CA ASP A 56 29.05 12.69 7.84
C ASP A 56 29.41 12.44 6.36
N ILE A 57 30.27 11.45 6.12
CA ILE A 57 30.52 10.91 4.78
C ILE A 57 29.59 9.73 4.56
N VAL A 58 28.74 9.82 3.53
CA VAL A 58 27.67 8.86 3.28
C VAL A 58 27.75 8.27 1.87
N ARG A 59 27.36 7.01 1.77
CA ARG A 59 27.04 6.37 0.50
C ARG A 59 25.55 6.55 0.21
N ILE A 60 25.26 6.98 -1.01
CA ILE A 60 23.89 7.16 -1.49
C ILE A 60 23.65 6.27 -2.70
N ALA A 61 22.42 5.77 -2.82
CA ALA A 61 21.94 5.07 -4.01
C ALA A 61 20.87 5.89 -4.72
N ALA A 62 20.90 5.87 -6.05
CA ALA A 62 19.87 6.46 -6.91
C ALA A 62 18.67 5.50 -7.10
N GLY A 63 17.60 5.99 -7.73
CA GLY A 63 16.42 5.17 -8.07
C GLY A 63 15.33 5.13 -6.99
N PHE A 64 15.54 5.76 -5.84
CA PHE A 64 14.56 5.80 -4.74
C PHE A 64 13.75 7.09 -4.78
N ARG A 65 12.68 7.12 -5.59
CA ARG A 65 11.80 8.30 -5.72
C ARG A 65 10.76 8.34 -4.61
N VAL A 66 10.92 9.29 -3.68
CA VAL A 66 9.93 9.57 -2.60
C VAL A 66 9.14 10.85 -2.89
N SER A 67 9.81 11.86 -3.44
CA SER A 67 9.23 13.17 -3.74
C SER A 67 9.77 13.68 -5.09
N LYS A 68 9.36 14.88 -5.52
CA LYS A 68 9.80 15.52 -6.76
C LYS A 68 11.33 15.66 -6.84
N GLN A 69 11.94 16.11 -5.73
CA GLN A 69 13.38 16.37 -5.61
C GLN A 69 14.15 15.23 -4.92
N VAL A 70 13.49 14.43 -4.08
CA VAL A 70 14.13 13.33 -3.33
C VAL A 70 14.10 12.04 -4.17
N ARG A 71 15.24 11.77 -4.81
CA ARG A 71 15.45 10.62 -5.71
C ARG A 71 16.55 9.65 -5.26
N HIS A 72 17.23 10.00 -4.18
CA HIS A 72 18.33 9.24 -3.61
C HIS A 72 18.00 8.82 -2.19
N VAL A 73 18.65 7.76 -1.72
CA VAL A 73 18.53 7.23 -0.36
C VAL A 73 19.90 6.95 0.22
N VAL A 74 20.07 7.20 1.52
CA VAL A 74 21.29 6.82 2.25
C VAL A 74 21.32 5.30 2.39
N THR A 75 22.43 4.68 1.98
CA THR A 75 22.64 3.23 2.11
C THR A 75 23.58 2.89 3.24
N ALA A 76 24.65 3.67 3.43
CA ALA A 76 25.63 3.46 4.49
C ALA A 76 26.27 4.79 4.93
N ILE A 77 26.62 4.87 6.21
CA ILE A 77 27.51 5.91 6.74
C ILE A 77 28.93 5.34 6.66
N ILE A 78 29.80 5.99 5.88
CA ILE A 78 31.17 5.55 5.66
C ILE A 78 32.06 6.04 6.80
N ALA A 79 31.96 7.33 7.12
CA ALA A 79 32.69 7.95 8.21
C ALA A 79 31.71 8.85 9.01
N PRO A 80 31.42 8.52 10.28
CA PRO A 80 30.60 9.37 11.13
C PRO A 80 31.41 10.57 11.63
N PHE A 81 30.79 11.74 11.66
CA PHE A 81 31.32 12.95 12.28
C PHE A 81 30.67 13.18 13.64
N GLY A 82 31.46 13.30 14.71
CA GLY A 82 30.97 13.42 16.09
C GLY A 82 30.60 12.06 16.68
N ASP A 83 29.33 11.86 17.05
CA ASP A 83 28.84 10.65 17.71
C ASP A 83 29.19 9.36 16.97
N THR A 84 29.51 8.27 17.67
CA THR A 84 29.81 6.99 17.02
C THR A 84 28.58 6.40 16.32
N LEU A 85 28.81 5.46 15.38
CA LEU A 85 27.70 4.79 14.67
C LEU A 85 26.75 4.03 15.61
N ARG A 86 27.24 3.63 16.79
CA ARG A 86 26.51 2.78 17.75
C ARG A 86 25.47 3.55 18.56
N SER A 87 25.70 4.84 18.82
CA SER A 87 24.72 5.69 19.53
C SER A 87 23.59 6.19 18.63
N ARG A 88 23.71 6.01 17.31
CA ARG A 88 22.78 6.52 16.32
C ARG A 88 21.77 5.44 15.89
N PRO A 89 20.57 5.83 15.42
CA PRO A 89 19.66 4.90 14.77
C PRO A 89 20.35 4.24 13.57
N HIS A 90 20.16 2.93 13.38
CA HIS A 90 20.74 2.21 12.25
C HIS A 90 20.04 2.54 10.92
N VAL A 91 20.81 2.67 9.83
CA VAL A 91 20.26 2.88 8.47
C VAL A 91 19.66 1.55 7.95
N PRO A 92 18.36 1.49 7.59
CA PRO A 92 17.74 0.24 7.16
C PRO A 92 18.34 -0.30 5.85
N SER A 93 18.58 -1.62 5.83
CA SER A 93 18.96 -2.34 4.61
C SER A 93 17.90 -2.21 3.51
N GLU A 94 18.31 -2.40 2.25
CA GLU A 94 17.42 -2.34 1.09
C GLU A 94 16.25 -3.31 1.19
N ALA A 95 16.52 -4.55 1.60
CA ALA A 95 15.49 -5.55 1.82
C ALA A 95 14.46 -5.13 2.89
N LYS A 96 14.91 -4.53 4.00
CA LYS A 96 14.01 -4.02 5.04
C LYS A 96 13.16 -2.86 4.52
N ARG A 97 13.75 -1.94 3.74
CA ARG A 97 13.01 -0.85 3.09
C ARG A 97 11.95 -1.38 2.12
N GLN A 98 12.31 -2.35 1.29
CA GLN A 98 11.39 -2.92 0.31
C GLN A 98 10.20 -3.60 0.99
N ARG A 99 10.45 -4.41 2.04
CA ARG A 99 9.39 -5.01 2.87
C ARG A 99 8.47 -3.95 3.48
N GLN A 100 9.01 -2.84 3.97
CA GLN A 100 8.20 -1.74 4.52
C GLN A 100 7.32 -1.08 3.45
N LEU A 101 7.83 -0.92 2.22
CA LEU A 101 7.05 -0.36 1.10
C LEU A 101 5.95 -1.32 0.65
N GLU A 102 6.27 -2.61 0.55
CA GLU A 102 5.32 -3.67 0.22
C GLU A 102 4.22 -3.75 1.28
N ALA A 103 4.55 -3.79 2.56
CA ALA A 103 3.58 -3.78 3.65
C ALA A 103 2.62 -2.57 3.56
N LYS A 104 3.15 -1.37 3.31
CA LYS A 104 2.32 -0.16 3.09
C LYS A 104 1.43 -0.28 1.87
N ARG A 105 1.92 -0.89 0.79
CA ARG A 105 1.14 -1.14 -0.43
C ARG A 105 0.01 -2.14 -0.15
N HIS A 106 0.29 -3.26 0.50
CA HIS A 106 -0.69 -4.27 0.88
C HIS A 106 -1.77 -3.69 1.81
N ALA A 107 -1.39 -2.94 2.84
CA ALA A 107 -2.34 -2.27 3.73
C ALA A 107 -3.26 -1.27 2.99
N LYS A 108 -2.71 -0.50 2.04
CA LYS A 108 -3.50 0.40 1.20
C LYS A 108 -4.48 -0.35 0.29
N LEU A 109 -4.06 -1.50 -0.25
CA LEU A 109 -4.91 -2.33 -1.11
C LEU A 109 -6.03 -2.99 -0.31
N ALA A 110 -5.75 -3.53 0.88
CA ALA A 110 -6.76 -4.09 1.80
C ALA A 110 -7.85 -3.05 2.13
N ARG A 111 -7.44 -1.85 2.58
CA ARG A 111 -8.37 -0.74 2.86
C ARG A 111 -9.22 -0.34 1.65
N ARG A 112 -8.66 -0.42 0.43
CA ARG A 112 -9.40 -0.14 -0.82
C ARG A 112 -10.39 -1.25 -1.16
N ALA A 113 -10.03 -2.51 -0.92
CA ALA A 113 -10.90 -3.66 -1.16
C ALA A 113 -12.11 -3.63 -0.21
N GLU A 114 -11.88 -3.37 1.09
CA GLU A 114 -12.95 -3.20 2.08
C GLU A 114 -13.90 -2.07 1.69
N ARG A 115 -13.35 -0.91 1.32
CA ARG A 115 -14.17 0.23 0.87
C ARG A 115 -15.04 -0.12 -0.34
N ARG A 116 -14.48 -0.85 -1.32
CA ARG A 116 -15.24 -1.32 -2.50
C ARG A 116 -16.31 -2.33 -2.14
N ARG A 117 -16.02 -3.24 -1.19
CA ARG A 117 -16.99 -4.23 -0.71
C ARG A 117 -18.17 -3.54 -0.02
N LEU A 118 -17.89 -2.60 0.89
CA LEU A 118 -18.92 -1.83 1.60
C LEU A 118 -19.74 -0.95 0.65
N SER A 119 -19.11 -0.32 -0.33
CA SER A 119 -19.83 0.47 -1.35
C SER A 119 -20.66 -0.40 -2.30
N ALA A 120 -20.26 -1.66 -2.53
CA ALA A 120 -21.02 -2.59 -3.36
C ALA A 120 -22.19 -3.23 -2.60
N SER A 121 -22.08 -3.40 -1.28
CA SER A 121 -23.15 -3.97 -0.44
C SER A 121 -24.21 -2.96 -0.04
N THR A 122 -23.89 -1.65 -0.05
CA THR A 122 -24.87 -0.59 0.19
C THR A 122 -25.51 -0.25 -1.15
N PRO A 123 -26.79 -0.60 -1.43
CA PRO A 123 -27.44 -0.11 -2.63
C PRO A 123 -27.43 1.43 -2.57
N ASN A 124 -27.03 2.06 -3.67
CA ASN A 124 -27.08 3.52 -3.82
C ASN A 124 -28.55 3.95 -3.67
N GLU A 125 -29.00 4.31 -2.47
CA GLU A 125 -30.04 5.32 -2.35
C GLU A 125 -29.46 6.57 -3.02
N VAL A 126 -30.12 7.01 -4.10
CA VAL A 126 -29.72 8.16 -4.89
C VAL A 126 -29.91 9.40 -4.01
N ASN A 127 -28.92 9.69 -3.16
CA ASN A 127 -28.82 10.98 -2.50
C ASN A 127 -28.32 11.97 -3.58
N THR A 128 -29.27 12.43 -4.39
CA THR A 128 -29.10 13.59 -5.27
C THR A 128 -28.42 14.67 -4.44
N PRO A 129 -27.23 15.19 -4.80
CA PRO A 129 -26.61 16.25 -4.04
C PRO A 129 -27.50 17.49 -4.14
N GLY A 130 -28.41 17.63 -3.18
CA GLY A 130 -29.26 18.79 -3.00
C GLY A 130 -28.38 19.95 -2.60
N TRP A 131 -27.92 20.72 -3.59
CA TRP A 131 -27.91 22.16 -3.40
C TRP A 131 -29.39 22.57 -3.32
N THR A 132 -30.01 22.36 -2.17
CA THR A 132 -31.38 22.81 -1.93
C THR A 132 -31.29 24.32 -1.77
N TYR A 133 -31.59 25.05 -2.83
CA TYR A 133 -32.13 26.40 -2.71
C TYR A 133 -33.35 26.28 -1.80
N THR A 134 -33.28 26.80 -0.58
CA THR A 134 -34.46 26.94 0.29
C THR A 134 -35.29 28.10 -0.28
N PRO A 135 -36.45 27.85 -0.90
CA PRO A 135 -37.42 28.93 -1.05
C PRO A 135 -37.85 29.34 0.37
N ASP A 136 -37.97 30.65 0.51
CA ASP A 136 -38.56 31.37 1.62
C ASP A 136 -39.83 30.70 2.18
N ALA A 137 -39.99 30.82 3.50
CA ALA A 137 -40.89 30.05 4.36
C ALA A 137 -42.40 30.34 4.17
N SER A 138 -42.93 30.23 2.95
CA SER A 138 -44.36 30.47 2.67
C SER A 138 -45.12 29.33 1.97
N SER A 139 -44.48 28.19 1.66
CA SER A 139 -45.14 27.11 0.89
C SER A 139 -44.92 25.68 1.43
N GLY A 140 -45.17 25.46 2.72
CA GLY A 140 -45.33 24.11 3.29
C GLY A 140 -46.80 23.78 3.55
N PRO A 141 -47.24 22.50 3.45
CA PRO A 141 -48.61 22.13 3.82
C PRO A 141 -48.85 22.40 5.31
N SER A 142 -50.03 22.93 5.66
CA SER A 142 -50.41 23.28 7.03
C SER A 142 -50.24 22.10 8.00
N GLU A 143 -49.73 22.39 9.20
CA GLU A 143 -49.44 21.41 10.28
C GLU A 143 -50.57 20.40 10.53
N SER A 144 -51.82 20.79 10.28
CA SER A 144 -53.01 19.93 10.37
C SER A 144 -52.92 18.65 9.52
N LYS A 145 -52.36 18.73 8.30
CA LYS A 145 -52.24 17.55 7.42
C LYS A 145 -51.15 16.58 7.85
N ILE A 146 -50.16 17.07 8.60
CA ILE A 146 -49.06 16.26 9.10
C ILE A 146 -49.54 15.45 10.32
N LEU A 147 -50.36 16.05 11.18
CA LEU A 147 -50.97 15.37 12.32
C LEU A 147 -51.99 14.32 11.89
N GLU A 148 -52.82 14.62 10.88
CA GLU A 148 -53.81 13.66 10.34
C GLU A 148 -53.14 12.44 9.68
N ALA A 149 -51.97 12.63 9.05
CA ALA A 149 -51.20 11.53 8.46
C ALA A 149 -50.49 10.65 9.51
N LEU A 150 -50.07 11.23 10.64
CA LEU A 150 -49.48 10.49 11.75
C LEU A 150 -50.52 9.66 12.50
N GLU A 151 -51.72 10.21 12.72
CA GLU A 151 -52.83 9.53 13.38
C GLU A 151 -53.34 8.34 12.52
N ALA A 152 -53.38 8.51 11.19
CA ALA A 152 -53.69 7.43 10.25
C ALA A 152 -52.62 6.32 10.19
N ALA A 153 -51.36 6.63 10.50
CA ALA A 153 -50.27 5.66 10.56
C ALA A 153 -50.29 4.84 11.86
N GLU A 154 -50.57 5.46 13.01
CA GLU A 154 -50.74 4.76 14.28
C GLU A 154 -51.96 3.83 14.27
N ALA A 155 -53.06 4.23 13.64
CA ALA A 155 -54.25 3.38 13.48
C ALA A 155 -53.96 2.11 12.65
N LYS A 156 -53.09 2.19 11.65
CA LYS A 156 -52.65 1.03 10.86
C LYS A 156 -51.76 0.07 11.66
N ALA A 157 -50.85 0.59 12.48
CA ALA A 157 -49.96 -0.23 13.31
C ALA A 157 -50.72 -1.01 14.40
N GLN A 158 -51.80 -0.43 14.96
CA GLN A 158 -52.63 -1.11 15.95
C GLN A 158 -53.44 -2.25 15.35
N ALA A 159 -53.91 -2.12 14.09
CA ALA A 159 -54.64 -3.17 13.38
C ALA A 159 -53.78 -4.42 13.09
N GLU A 160 -52.47 -4.27 12.90
CA GLU A 160 -51.56 -5.39 12.60
C GLU A 160 -51.16 -6.21 13.84
N SER A 161 -51.26 -5.62 15.04
CA SER A 161 -50.86 -6.25 16.31
C SER A 161 -51.86 -7.29 16.86
N ILE A 162 -53.07 -7.39 16.31
CA ILE A 162 -54.13 -8.27 16.84
C ILE A 162 -54.08 -9.70 16.24
N THR A 163 -53.18 -9.98 15.28
CA THR A 163 -53.15 -11.27 14.57
C THR A 163 -51.87 -12.07 14.83
N SER A 164 -51.72 -12.66 16.03
CA SER A 164 -50.94 -13.90 16.17
C SER A 164 -51.29 -14.67 17.45
N PRO A 165 -52.14 -15.69 17.35
CA PRO A 165 -52.32 -16.69 18.41
C PRO A 165 -51.69 -18.00 17.93
N TYR A 166 -50.47 -18.33 18.34
CA TYR A 166 -50.09 -19.72 18.65
C TYR A 166 -48.73 -19.77 19.34
N ALA A 167 -48.78 -20.11 20.61
CA ALA A 167 -47.67 -20.61 21.41
C ALA A 167 -47.62 -22.15 21.29
N SER A 168 -46.43 -22.74 21.42
CA SER A 168 -46.16 -23.95 22.24
C SER A 168 -44.72 -24.43 21.97
N GLU A 169 -43.88 -24.50 23.01
CA GLU A 169 -43.41 -25.74 23.68
C GLU A 169 -42.55 -26.60 22.75
N GLY A 170 -41.26 -26.84 22.96
CA GLY A 170 -40.56 -27.21 24.19
C GLY A 170 -40.08 -28.65 24.02
N THR A 171 -38.78 -28.91 23.82
CA THR A 171 -38.21 -30.26 24.04
C THR A 171 -36.70 -30.21 24.27
N THR A 172 -36.28 -30.74 25.41
CA THR A 172 -34.92 -31.08 25.83
C THR A 172 -34.43 -32.35 25.15
N ALA A 173 -33.16 -32.41 24.73
CA ALA A 173 -32.44 -33.69 24.61
C ALA A 173 -30.92 -33.49 24.65
N SER A 174 -30.32 -34.00 25.72
CA SER A 174 -28.93 -34.40 25.88
C SER A 174 -28.54 -35.53 24.91
N GLY A 175 -27.31 -35.54 24.40
CA GLY A 175 -26.80 -36.68 23.61
C GLY A 175 -25.35 -36.61 23.15
N ALA A 176 -24.44 -37.00 24.05
CA ALA A 176 -23.15 -37.71 23.89
C ALA A 176 -22.02 -37.26 22.91
N PRO A 177 -20.73 -37.38 23.34
CA PRO A 177 -19.54 -37.20 22.52
C PRO A 177 -19.02 -38.51 21.88
N GLY A 178 -18.51 -38.41 20.65
CA GLY A 178 -17.77 -39.45 19.92
C GLY A 178 -17.43 -38.89 18.53
N ALA A 179 -16.37 -39.24 17.81
CA ALA A 179 -15.33 -40.24 17.98
C ALA A 179 -14.11 -39.82 17.13
N ILE A 180 -13.00 -40.48 17.41
CA ILE A 180 -11.68 -40.41 16.78
C ILE A 180 -11.80 -40.86 15.31
N ALA A 181 -11.29 -40.07 14.36
CA ALA A 181 -11.09 -40.51 12.98
C ALA A 181 -9.64 -40.27 12.53
N SER A 182 -8.94 -41.39 12.40
CA SER A 182 -7.62 -41.58 11.82
C SER A 182 -7.58 -41.28 10.32
N GLY A 183 -6.52 -40.62 9.86
CA GLY A 183 -5.78 -40.99 8.65
C GLY A 183 -6.42 -40.72 7.29
N ALA A 184 -6.12 -39.56 6.70
CA ALA A 184 -5.96 -39.41 5.26
C ALA A 184 -4.80 -38.43 4.99
N ARG A 185 -3.61 -38.97 4.73
CA ARG A 185 -2.46 -38.19 4.24
C ARG A 185 -2.77 -37.79 2.79
N GLY A 186 -3.22 -36.55 2.58
CA GLY A 186 -3.35 -35.96 1.26
C GLY A 186 -2.01 -35.88 0.52
N PRO A 187 -2.02 -35.76 -0.82
CA PRO A 187 -0.80 -35.72 -1.61
C PRO A 187 0.09 -34.56 -1.15
N GLN A 188 1.31 -34.90 -0.73
CA GLN A 188 2.33 -33.96 -0.23
C GLN A 188 2.47 -32.79 -1.20
N GLU A 189 2.27 -31.59 -0.68
CA GLU A 189 2.30 -30.35 -1.43
C GLU A 189 3.72 -30.13 -1.99
N LYS A 190 3.88 -30.21 -3.32
CA LYS A 190 5.19 -29.98 -3.97
C LYS A 190 5.79 -28.67 -3.48
N SER A 191 7.04 -28.72 -3.04
CA SER A 191 7.78 -27.55 -2.56
C SER A 191 7.75 -26.41 -3.59
N GLN A 192 7.77 -25.15 -3.13
CA GLN A 192 7.73 -23.98 -4.02
C GLN A 192 8.86 -23.98 -5.06
N VAL A 193 9.99 -24.63 -4.76
CA VAL A 193 11.13 -24.81 -5.67
C VAL A 193 10.78 -25.77 -6.81
N GLN A 194 10.12 -26.89 -6.51
CA GLN A 194 9.66 -27.85 -7.52
C GLN A 194 8.59 -27.22 -8.43
N ARG A 195 7.65 -26.43 -7.88
CA ARG A 195 6.66 -25.70 -8.68
C ARG A 195 7.29 -24.72 -9.68
N ARG A 196 8.36 -24.02 -9.28
CA ARG A 196 9.07 -23.08 -10.17
C ARG A 196 9.83 -23.80 -11.28
N ARG A 197 10.40 -24.98 -10.99
CA ARG A 197 11.09 -25.82 -11.98
C ARG A 197 10.12 -26.42 -12.99
N ASP A 198 8.97 -26.92 -12.53
CA ASP A 198 7.91 -27.44 -13.40
C ASP A 198 7.35 -26.33 -14.31
N GLN A 199 7.20 -25.10 -13.78
CA GLN A 199 6.74 -23.95 -14.57
C GLN A 199 7.75 -23.46 -15.62
N SER A 200 9.06 -23.58 -15.39
CA SER A 200 10.05 -23.20 -16.41
C SER A 200 10.09 -24.22 -17.54
N LEU A 201 10.06 -25.52 -17.22
CA LEU A 201 10.07 -26.60 -18.21
C LEU A 201 8.85 -26.52 -19.14
N ASN A 202 7.67 -26.22 -18.62
CA ASN A 202 6.47 -26.05 -19.44
C ASN A 202 6.56 -24.85 -20.39
N ARG A 203 7.19 -23.74 -19.96
CA ARG A 203 7.38 -22.56 -20.82
C ARG A 203 8.39 -22.82 -21.94
N ASP A 204 9.43 -23.59 -21.65
CA ASP A 204 10.45 -23.95 -22.63
C ASP A 204 9.87 -24.92 -23.67
N ALA A 205 9.00 -25.84 -23.25
CA ALA A 205 8.26 -26.73 -24.15
C ALA A 205 7.28 -25.97 -25.06
N ASP A 206 6.50 -25.03 -24.53
CA ASP A 206 5.58 -24.19 -25.32
C ASP A 206 6.33 -23.36 -26.37
N LYS A 207 7.55 -22.90 -26.05
CA LYS A 207 8.39 -22.13 -26.95
C LYS A 207 8.99 -22.98 -28.06
N ALA A 208 9.34 -24.23 -27.76
CA ALA A 208 9.82 -25.19 -28.75
C ALA A 208 8.71 -25.59 -29.74
N MET A 209 7.48 -25.82 -29.25
CA MET A 209 6.31 -26.12 -30.09
C MET A 209 5.99 -24.98 -31.06
N ARG A 210 5.99 -23.72 -30.58
CA ARG A 210 5.76 -22.54 -31.44
C ARG A 210 6.84 -22.39 -32.52
N ASN A 211 8.09 -22.64 -32.17
CA ASN A 211 9.18 -22.59 -33.14
C ASN A 211 9.06 -23.69 -34.20
N GLN A 212 8.56 -24.89 -33.85
CA GLN A 212 8.28 -25.95 -34.82
C GLN A 212 7.12 -25.59 -35.75
N GLU A 213 6.02 -25.06 -35.20
CA GLU A 213 4.88 -24.59 -36.00
C GLU A 213 5.27 -23.45 -36.96
N ASP A 214 6.13 -22.53 -36.52
CA ASP A 214 6.61 -21.43 -37.36
C ASP A 214 7.55 -21.93 -38.48
N LEU A 215 8.32 -22.99 -38.24
CA LEU A 215 9.17 -23.62 -39.26
C LEU A 215 8.34 -24.38 -40.31
N GLU A 216 7.28 -25.07 -39.87
CA GLU A 216 6.35 -25.79 -40.76
C GLU A 216 5.50 -24.84 -41.62
N ARG A 217 5.27 -23.59 -41.18
CA ARG A 217 4.57 -22.56 -41.97
C ARG A 217 5.44 -21.92 -43.06
N ILE A 218 6.76 -22.09 -42.99
CA ILE A 218 7.71 -21.48 -43.93
C ILE A 218 8.11 -22.47 -45.05
N SER A 219 7.87 -23.77 -44.88
CA SER A 219 8.05 -24.81 -45.91
C SER A 219 6.81 -24.99 -46.78
#